data_AF-A0A2E2I888-F1
#
_entry.id   AF-A0A2E2I888-F1
#
_cell.length_a   1.000
_cell.length_b   1.000
_cell.length_c   1.000
_cell.angle_alpha   90.00
_cell.angle_beta   90.00
_cell.angle_gamma   90.00
#
_symmetry.space_group_name_H-M   'P 1'
#
loop_
_entity.id
_entity.type
_entity.pdbx_description
1 polymer ?
#
loop_
_entity_poly.entity_id
_entity_poly.type
_entity_poly.pdbx_seq_one_letter_code
_entity_poly.pdbx_strand_id
1 'polypeptide(L)'
;MTYDEALTLGNILQDRADNLPGDEIVYAISDRDSYRRTLELYLKDGVLTSVEQMLLWEERRRLGITEIVHDILLEQLVSSWQRKGKSVQVHTFRGGVSGA
;
A
#
# COMPACT_ATOMS: atom_id res chain seq x y z
N MET A 1 -18.36 13.29 14.91
CA MET A 1 -17.53 12.92 13.74
C MET A 1 -17.72 11.43 13.54
N THR A 2 -18.33 11.06 12.42
CA THR A 2 -18.57 9.66 12.06
C THR A 2 -17.32 9.07 11.41
N TYR A 3 -17.23 7.74 11.33
CA TYR A 3 -16.12 7.07 10.64
C TYR A 3 -16.07 7.45 9.15
N ASP A 4 -17.22 7.50 8.48
CA ASP A 4 -17.30 7.84 7.05
C ASP A 4 -16.87 9.27 6.76
N GLU A 5 -17.21 10.22 7.65
CA GLU A 5 -16.71 11.61 7.57
C GLU A 5 -15.19 11.66 7.73
N ALA A 6 -14.64 10.91 8.68
CA ALA A 6 -13.20 10.83 8.91
C ALA A 6 -12.46 10.21 7.72
N LEU A 7 -13.00 9.15 7.14
CA LEU A 7 -12.46 8.47 5.97
C LEU A 7 -12.47 9.39 4.75
N THR A 8 -13.59 10.07 4.51
CA THR A 8 -13.74 11.04 3.41
C THR A 8 -12.71 12.16 3.53
N LEU A 9 -12.59 12.75 4.72
CA LEU A 9 -11.61 13.81 4.97
C LEU A 9 -10.18 13.34 4.83
N GLY A 10 -9.85 12.15 5.35
CA GLY A 10 -8.49 11.61 5.25
C GLY A 10 -8.08 11.28 3.81
N ASN A 11 -9.00 10.75 3.00
CA ASN A 11 -8.76 10.55 1.57
C ASN A 11 -8.45 11.88 0.85
N ILE A 12 -9.20 12.96 1.14
CA ILE A 12 -8.95 14.30 0.57
C ILE A 12 -7.58 14.85 1.01
N LEU A 13 -7.23 14.68 2.29
CA LEU A 13 -5.94 15.14 2.81
C LEU A 13 -4.78 14.42 2.15
N GLN A 14 -4.93 13.13 1.87
CA GLN A 14 -3.89 12.32 1.27
C GLN A 14 -3.68 12.63 -0.22
N ASP A 15 -4.76 12.84 -0.97
CA ASP A 15 -4.69 13.32 -2.35
C ASP A 15 -3.98 14.68 -2.46
N ARG A 16 -4.24 15.58 -1.50
CA ARG A 16 -3.50 16.85 -1.41
C ARG A 16 -2.05 16.67 -1.04
N ALA A 17 -1.75 15.77 -0.11
CA ALA A 17 -0.38 15.50 0.32
C ALA A 17 0.51 15.00 -0.81
N ASP A 18 -0.04 14.20 -1.74
CA ASP A 18 0.69 13.72 -2.92
C ASP A 18 1.19 14.84 -3.83
N ASN A 19 0.58 16.03 -3.76
CA ASN A 19 0.96 17.19 -4.53
C ASN A 19 1.98 18.09 -3.81
N LEU A 20 2.33 17.76 -2.56
CA LEU A 20 3.32 18.50 -1.78
C LEU A 20 4.72 17.90 -2.00
N PRO A 21 5.77 18.74 -2.07
CA PRO A 21 7.14 18.25 -2.15
C PRO A 21 7.54 17.53 -0.85
N GLY A 22 7.94 16.26 -0.98
CA GLY A 22 8.36 15.39 0.13
C GLY A 22 8.01 13.93 -0.15
N ASP A 23 8.70 12.98 0.50
CA ASP A 23 8.44 11.54 0.42
C ASP A 23 7.81 10.98 1.70
N GLU A 24 7.32 11.87 2.57
CA GLU A 24 6.87 11.52 3.91
C GLU A 24 5.50 10.83 3.87
N ILE A 25 5.40 9.69 4.54
CA ILE A 25 4.14 8.93 4.63
C ILE A 25 3.16 9.71 5.49
N VAL A 26 2.07 10.18 4.88
CA VAL A 26 0.97 10.82 5.61
C VAL A 26 0.06 9.77 6.25
N TYR A 27 0.03 9.77 7.58
CA TYR A 27 -0.85 8.92 8.38
C TYR A 27 -2.19 9.62 8.62
N ALA A 28 -3.21 9.25 7.85
CA ALA A 28 -4.58 9.73 7.97
C ALA A 28 -5.57 8.55 7.86
N ILE A 29 -6.76 8.66 8.49
CA ILE A 29 -7.82 7.64 8.29
C ILE A 29 -8.26 7.69 6.83
N SER A 30 -7.79 6.74 6.03
CA SER A 30 -7.89 6.77 4.57
C SER A 30 -7.84 5.37 3.99
N ASP A 31 -8.28 5.22 2.75
CA ASP A 31 -8.16 3.97 2.00
C ASP A 31 -6.69 3.59 1.79
N ARG A 32 -5.81 4.57 1.56
CA ARG A 32 -4.37 4.30 1.43
C ARG A 32 -3.74 3.88 2.75
N ASP A 33 -4.13 4.48 3.89
CA ASP A 33 -3.61 4.07 5.19
C ASP A 33 -4.12 2.67 5.57
N SER A 34 -5.37 2.37 5.24
CA SER A 34 -5.94 1.02 5.37
C SER A 34 -5.15 0.02 4.53
N TYR A 35 -4.84 0.37 3.27
CA TYR A 35 -4.04 -0.46 2.38
C TYR A 35 -2.59 -0.63 2.86
N ARG A 36 -1.95 0.43 3.34
CA ARG A 36 -0.61 0.42 3.93
C ARG A 36 -0.54 -0.55 5.12
N ARG A 37 -1.52 -0.53 6.02
CA ARG A 37 -1.59 -1.48 7.15
C ARG A 37 -1.70 -2.92 6.66
N THR A 38 -2.51 -3.18 5.62
CA THR A 38 -2.61 -4.51 5.01
C THR A 38 -1.26 -4.95 4.42
N LEU A 39 -0.56 -4.08 3.68
CA LEU A 39 0.80 -4.35 3.20
C LEU A 39 1.77 -4.67 4.35
N GLU A 40 1.75 -3.89 5.43
CA GLU A 40 2.59 -4.12 6.61
C GLU A 40 2.33 -5.49 7.27
N LEU A 41 1.07 -5.92 7.29
CA LEU A 41 0.69 -7.23 7.82
C LEU A 41 1.26 -8.36 6.96
N TYR A 42 1.15 -8.27 5.65
CA TYR A 42 1.72 -9.28 4.74
C TYR A 42 3.25 -9.28 4.75
N LEU A 43 3.88 -8.12 4.91
CA LEU A 43 5.34 -8.03 5.02
C LEU A 43 5.86 -8.55 6.36
N LYS A 44 5.00 -8.81 7.36
CA LYS A 44 5.39 -9.07 8.76
C LYS A 44 6.48 -10.14 8.91
N ASP A 45 6.41 -11.19 8.08
CA ASP A 45 7.28 -12.34 8.16
C ASP A 45 8.46 -12.28 7.16
N GLY A 46 8.61 -11.15 6.45
CA GLY A 46 9.73 -10.88 5.54
C GLY A 46 9.64 -11.62 4.20
N VAL A 47 8.52 -12.28 3.90
CA VAL A 47 8.27 -12.93 2.62
C VAL A 47 6.88 -12.54 2.16
N LEU A 48 6.78 -11.96 0.96
CA LEU A 48 5.52 -11.66 0.29
C LEU A 48 5.34 -12.66 -0.84
N THR A 49 4.51 -13.67 -0.61
CA THR A 49 4.27 -14.78 -1.54
C THR A 49 3.39 -14.35 -2.73
N SER A 50 3.39 -15.13 -3.81
CA SER A 50 2.52 -14.86 -4.97
C SER A 50 1.02 -14.89 -4.63
N VAL A 51 0.61 -15.65 -3.61
CA VAL A 51 -0.79 -15.66 -3.14
C VAL A 51 -1.12 -14.37 -2.41
N GLU A 52 -0.23 -13.89 -1.55
CA GLU A 52 -0.43 -12.63 -0.83
C GLU A 52 -0.40 -11.43 -1.77
N GLN A 53 0.43 -11.47 -2.81
CA GLN A 53 0.39 -10.50 -3.90
C GLN A 53 -0.96 -10.48 -4.64
N MET A 54 -1.56 -11.65 -4.88
CA MET A 54 -2.90 -11.74 -5.47
C MET A 54 -3.96 -11.13 -4.54
N LEU A 55 -3.89 -11.42 -3.24
CA LEU A 55 -4.80 -10.83 -2.24
C LEU A 55 -4.64 -9.31 -2.16
N LEU A 56 -3.40 -8.81 -2.19
CA LEU A 56 -3.10 -7.38 -2.26
C LEU A 56 -3.63 -6.73 -3.55
N TRP A 57 -3.63 -7.45 -4.66
CA TRP A 57 -4.20 -7.00 -5.93
C TRP A 57 -5.74 -6.96 -5.90
N GLU A 58 -6.40 -7.83 -5.14
CA GLU A 58 -7.85 -7.72 -4.92
C GLU A 58 -8.19 -6.58 -3.98
N GLU A 59 -7.44 -6.47 -2.87
CA GLU A 59 -7.61 -5.42 -1.86
C GLU A 59 -7.45 -4.03 -2.46
N ARG A 60 -6.41 -3.80 -3.29
CA ARG A 60 -6.19 -2.50 -3.94
C ARG A 60 -7.40 -2.11 -4.80
N ARG A 61 -7.98 -3.07 -5.53
CA ARG A 61 -9.13 -2.81 -6.41
C ARG A 61 -10.37 -2.47 -5.59
N ARG A 62 -10.58 -3.14 -4.47
CA ARG A 62 -11.68 -2.83 -3.54
C ARG A 62 -11.59 -1.40 -2.99
N LEU A 63 -10.37 -0.95 -2.68
CA LEU A 63 -10.09 0.36 -2.11
C LEU A 63 -9.84 1.47 -3.15
N GLY A 64 -9.91 1.16 -4.45
CA GLY A 64 -9.60 2.14 -5.50
C GLY A 64 -8.13 2.57 -5.59
N ILE A 65 -7.21 1.78 -5.02
CA ILE A 65 -5.77 2.05 -5.02
C ILE A 65 -5.15 1.63 -6.36
N THR A 66 -4.45 2.57 -7.00
CA THR A 66 -3.77 2.35 -8.27
C THR A 66 -2.54 1.46 -8.09
N GLU A 67 -2.07 0.85 -9.18
CA GLU A 67 -0.85 0.04 -9.17
C GLU A 67 0.39 0.87 -8.78
N ILE A 68 0.48 2.11 -9.29
CA ILE A 68 1.57 3.04 -8.94
C ILE A 68 1.61 3.32 -7.43
N VAL A 69 0.46 3.58 -6.81
CA VAL A 69 0.40 3.84 -5.35
C VAL A 69 0.78 2.58 -4.57
N HIS A 70 0.37 1.40 -5.03
CA HIS A 70 0.82 0.14 -4.45
C HIS A 70 2.35 -0.01 -4.52
N ASP A 71 2.96 0.20 -5.68
CA ASP A 71 4.39 0.03 -5.89
C ASP A 71 5.20 0.98 -4.99
N ILE A 72 4.80 2.25 -4.92
CA ILE A 72 5.43 3.26 -4.04
C ILE A 72 5.34 2.84 -2.57
N LEU A 73 4.16 2.44 -2.10
CA LEU A 73 3.98 2.00 -0.71
C LEU A 73 4.81 0.75 -0.40
N LEU A 74 4.82 -0.23 -1.31
CA LEU A 74 5.58 -1.45 -1.16
C LEU A 74 7.08 -1.14 -1.07
N GLU A 75 7.60 -0.30 -1.96
CA GLU A 75 9.01 0.13 -1.95
C GLU A 75 9.38 0.87 -0.65
N GLN A 76 8.53 1.80 -0.20
CA GLN A 76 8.73 2.55 1.04
C GLN A 76 8.77 1.61 2.26
N LEU A 77 7.86 0.64 2.33
CA LEU A 77 7.80 -0.33 3.41
C LEU A 77 8.99 -1.29 3.38
N VAL A 78 9.33 -1.84 2.21
CA VAL A 78 10.53 -2.69 2.04
C VAL A 78 11.79 -1.95 2.46
N SER A 79 11.95 -0.70 2.03
CA SER A 79 13.09 0.15 2.41
C SER A 79 13.13 0.41 3.92
N SER A 80 11.97 0.67 4.54
CA SER A 80 11.85 0.84 6.00
C SER A 80 12.26 -0.42 6.77
N TRP A 81 11.91 -1.60 6.25
CA TRP A 81 12.27 -2.89 6.83
C TRP A 81 13.76 -3.21 6.68
N GLN A 82 14.33 -2.95 5.49
CA GLN A 82 15.75 -3.12 5.22
C GLN A 82 16.61 -2.22 6.13
N ARG A 83 16.20 -0.96 6.36
CA ARG A 83 16.86 -0.06 7.33
C ARG A 83 16.83 -0.60 8.77
N LYS A 84 15.88 -1.48 9.11
CA LYS A 84 15.81 -2.17 10.42
C LYS A 84 16.57 -3.50 10.45
N GLY A 85 17.36 -3.80 9.42
CA GLY A 85 18.14 -5.04 9.31
C GLY A 85 17.33 -6.28 8.95
N LYS A 86 16.07 -6.12 8.50
CA LYS A 86 15.24 -7.24 8.06
C LYS A 86 15.43 -7.50 6.57
N SER A 87 15.59 -8.76 6.19
CA SER A 87 15.52 -9.18 4.80
C SER A 87 14.05 -9.31 4.39
N VAL A 88 13.70 -8.81 3.21
CA VAL A 88 12.36 -8.94 2.63
C VAL A 88 12.48 -9.58 1.26
N GLN A 89 11.76 -10.67 1.03
CA GLN A 89 11.65 -11.32 -0.28
C GLN A 89 10.25 -11.05 -0.85
N VAL A 90 10.20 -10.49 -2.05
CA VAL A 90 8.95 -10.20 -2.74
C VAL A 90 8.84 -11.10 -3.95
N HIS A 91 7.91 -12.06 -3.92
CA HIS A 91 7.60 -12.87 -5.08
C HIS A 91 6.77 -12.07 -6.07
N THR A 92 7.00 -12.28 -7.35
CA THR A 92 6.20 -11.64 -8.39
C THR A 92 4.85 -12.36 -8.54
N PHE A 93 3.78 -11.59 -8.67
CA PHE A 93 2.50 -12.04 -9.19
C PHE A 93 2.19 -11.20 -10.42
N ARG A 94 2.25 -11.81 -11.61
CA ARG A 94 1.72 -11.17 -12.82
C ARG A 94 0.21 -11.39 -12.81
N GLY A 95 -0.51 -10.51 -12.11
CA GLY A 95 -1.97 -10.44 -12.21
C GLY A 95 -2.32 -10.29 -13.68
N GLY A 96 -2.99 -11.30 -14.23
CA GLY A 96 -3.03 -11.58 -15.67
C GLY A 96 -3.16 -10.34 -16.56
N VAL A 97 -2.04 -9.95 -17.19
CA VAL A 97 -2.02 -9.37 -18.53
C VAL A 97 -1.60 -10.50 -19.47
N SER A 98 -2.53 -11.42 -19.72
CA SER A 98 -2.64 -12.06 -21.03
C SER A 98 -3.76 -11.33 -21.75
N GLY A 99 -3.41 -10.18 -22.32
CA GLY A 99 -4.16 -9.51 -23.36
C GLY A 99 -3.19 -9.31 -24.52
N ALA A 100 -3.17 -10.29 -25.42
CA ALA A 100 -2.63 -10.12 -26.77
C ALA A 100 -3.52 -9.16 -27.56
#